data_AF-A0A6A6X512-F1
#
_entry.id   AF-A0A6A6X512-F1
#
_cell.length_a   1.000
_cell.length_b   1.000
_cell.length_c   1.000
_cell.angle_alpha   90.00
_cell.angle_beta   90.00
_cell.angle_gamma   90.00
#
_symmetry.space_group_name_H-M   'P 1'
#
loop_
_entity.id
_entity.type
_entity.pdbx_description
1 polymer ?
#
loop_
_entity_poly.entity_id
_entity_poly.type
_entity_poly.pdbx_seq_one_letter_code
_entity_poly.pdbx_strand_id
1 'polypeptide(L)'
;GGAASTTPTDLPTAVANWMADTSMVSNFLNTGAAMTNDTAFKAAALVAFNAEVDELTHKAIIEQTLSQDPTVQGANSTLAGGGAFQDVVDKLMIMSMMGRAAMQNIDLINQNRCVNVLPNIDAYMAATGSQSQAVRPAVCDQTGISGG
;
A
#
# COMPACT_ATOMS: atom_id res chain seq x y z
N GLY A 1 -29.71 8.49 11.17
CA GLY A 1 -28.56 8.05 10.36
C GLY A 1 -27.86 6.99 11.15
N GLY A 2 -28.01 5.73 10.75
CA GLY A 2 -27.45 4.59 11.48
C GLY A 2 -25.96 4.46 11.18
N ALA A 3 -25.16 4.32 12.23
CA ALA A 3 -23.80 3.83 12.13
C ALA A 3 -23.81 2.48 11.40
N ALA A 4 -23.03 2.35 10.34
CA ALA A 4 -22.83 1.07 9.69
C ALA A 4 -22.05 0.18 10.66
N SER A 5 -22.77 -0.74 11.30
CA SER A 5 -22.19 -1.86 12.04
C SER A 5 -21.45 -2.74 11.03
N THR A 6 -20.11 -2.67 11.01
CA THR A 6 -19.27 -3.59 10.25
C THR A 6 -19.46 -5.00 10.80
N THR A 7 -20.27 -5.80 10.10
CA THR A 7 -20.49 -7.22 10.42
C THR A 7 -19.27 -8.05 10.00
N PRO A 8 -18.99 -9.21 10.65
CA PRO A 8 -17.83 -10.09 10.38
C PRO A 8 -17.70 -10.70 8.96
N THR A 9 -18.42 -10.19 7.97
CA THR A 9 -18.40 -10.61 6.56
C THR A 9 -17.44 -9.82 5.66
N ASP A 10 -16.71 -8.84 6.20
CA ASP A 10 -15.93 -7.90 5.38
C ASP A 10 -14.47 -8.32 5.11
N LEU A 11 -13.95 -9.39 5.72
CA LEU A 11 -12.54 -9.77 5.52
C LEU A 11 -12.20 -10.14 4.06
N PRO A 12 -12.97 -11.00 3.35
CA PRO A 12 -12.66 -11.30 1.95
C PRO A 12 -12.74 -10.07 1.04
N THR A 13 -13.72 -9.18 1.30
CA THR A 13 -13.89 -7.92 0.57
C THR A 13 -12.73 -6.96 0.85
N ALA A 14 -12.32 -6.81 2.11
CA ALA A 14 -11.19 -5.97 2.50
C ALA A 14 -9.89 -6.48 1.86
N VAL A 15 -9.66 -7.79 1.83
CA VAL A 15 -8.51 -8.38 1.14
C VAL A 15 -8.55 -8.10 -0.36
N ALA A 16 -9.69 -8.32 -1.01
CA ALA A 16 -9.84 -8.08 -2.45
C ALA A 16 -9.62 -6.61 -2.83
N ASN A 17 -10.15 -5.68 -2.03
CA ASN A 17 -9.97 -4.25 -2.27
C ASN A 17 -8.52 -3.81 -1.97
N TRP A 18 -7.90 -4.33 -0.91
CA TRP A 18 -6.49 -4.03 -0.63
C TRP A 18 -5.55 -4.54 -1.74
N MET A 19 -5.86 -5.70 -2.35
CA MET A 19 -5.17 -6.13 -3.57
C MET A 19 -5.35 -5.15 -4.74
N ALA A 20 -6.56 -4.61 -4.92
CA ALA A 20 -6.83 -3.64 -5.97
C ALA A 20 -6.03 -2.34 -5.76
N ASP A 21 -5.99 -1.83 -4.54
CA ASP A 21 -5.23 -0.61 -4.21
C ASP A 21 -3.73 -0.80 -4.39
N THR A 22 -3.19 -1.91 -3.87
CA THR A 22 -1.77 -2.24 -4.09
C THR A 22 -1.44 -2.36 -5.58
N SER A 23 -2.38 -2.84 -6.41
CA SER A 23 -2.22 -2.84 -7.88
C SER A 23 -2.19 -1.44 -8.48
N MET A 24 -3.01 -0.51 -7.98
CA MET A 24 -3.01 0.88 -8.48
C MET A 24 -1.69 1.59 -8.13
N VAL A 25 -1.23 1.43 -6.88
CA VAL A 25 0.06 1.99 -6.43
C VAL A 25 1.21 1.40 -7.25
N SER A 26 1.25 0.06 -7.39
CA SER A 26 2.30 -0.63 -8.15
C SER A 26 2.32 -0.26 -9.63
N ASN A 27 1.15 -0.05 -10.25
CA ASN A 27 1.08 0.41 -11.63
C ASN A 27 1.69 1.81 -11.80
N PHE A 28 1.39 2.74 -10.88
CA PHE A 28 2.02 4.05 -10.90
C PHE A 28 3.53 3.95 -10.70
N LEU A 29 4.01 3.15 -9.74
CA LEU A 29 5.44 2.98 -9.49
C LEU A 29 6.20 2.37 -10.67
N ASN A 30 5.55 1.49 -11.45
CA ASN A 30 6.11 0.90 -12.66
C ASN A 30 6.19 1.87 -13.85
N THR A 31 5.26 2.83 -13.94
CA THR A 31 5.09 3.65 -15.16
C THR A 31 5.42 5.13 -14.97
N GLY A 32 5.36 5.64 -13.74
CA GLY A 32 5.50 7.05 -13.42
C GLY A 32 6.82 7.66 -13.87
N ALA A 33 7.92 6.92 -13.74
CA ALA A 33 9.25 7.39 -14.14
C ALA A 33 9.37 7.66 -15.67
N ALA A 34 8.59 6.94 -16.49
CA ALA A 34 8.56 7.12 -17.94
C ALA A 34 7.61 8.24 -18.40
N MET A 35 6.76 8.76 -17.51
CA MET A 35 5.83 9.85 -17.85
C MET A 35 6.59 11.17 -18.02
N THR A 36 6.49 11.77 -19.20
CA THR A 36 7.12 13.06 -19.52
C THR A 36 6.19 14.26 -19.31
N ASN A 37 4.88 14.06 -19.38
CA ASN A 37 3.87 15.08 -19.15
C ASN A 37 3.61 15.25 -17.64
N ASP A 38 3.93 16.43 -17.11
CA ASP A 38 3.82 16.72 -15.67
C ASP A 38 2.37 16.67 -15.15
N THR A 39 1.40 17.16 -15.91
CA THR A 39 -0.02 17.10 -15.54
C THR A 39 -0.51 15.65 -15.45
N ALA A 40 -0.13 14.81 -16.40
CA ALA A 40 -0.47 13.38 -16.39
C ALA A 40 0.22 12.66 -15.21
N PHE A 41 1.49 12.98 -14.94
CA PHE A 41 2.20 12.46 -13.78
C PHE A 41 1.50 12.81 -12.47
N LYS A 42 1.13 14.08 -12.27
CA LYS A 42 0.40 14.52 -11.05
C LYS A 42 -0.92 13.79 -10.88
N ALA A 43 -1.68 13.63 -11.96
CA ALA A 43 -2.95 12.91 -11.93
C ALA A 43 -2.74 11.43 -11.56
N ALA A 44 -1.74 10.76 -12.14
CA ALA A 44 -1.42 9.38 -11.82
C ALA A 44 -0.92 9.21 -10.38
N ALA A 45 -0.06 10.13 -9.91
CA ALA A 45 0.41 10.16 -8.54
C ALA A 45 -0.74 10.39 -7.53
N LEU A 46 -1.72 11.22 -7.88
CA LEU A 46 -2.92 11.44 -7.06
C LEU A 46 -3.78 10.17 -6.95
N VAL A 47 -3.93 9.41 -8.03
CA VAL A 47 -4.64 8.13 -8.01
C VAL A 47 -3.92 7.14 -7.10
N ALA A 48 -2.60 7.01 -7.24
CA ALA A 48 -1.79 6.15 -6.37
C ALA A 48 -1.84 6.61 -4.90
N PHE A 49 -1.78 7.92 -4.64
CA PHE A 49 -1.94 8.47 -3.29
C PHE A 49 -3.29 8.10 -2.67
N ASN A 50 -4.39 8.25 -3.41
CA ASN A 50 -5.72 7.91 -2.90
C ASN A 50 -5.85 6.40 -2.63
N ALA A 51 -5.29 5.55 -3.51
CA ALA A 51 -5.25 4.11 -3.30
C ALA A 51 -4.44 3.76 -2.03
N GLU A 52 -3.25 4.34 -1.85
CA GLU A 52 -2.44 4.14 -0.64
C GLU A 52 -3.20 4.58 0.63
N VAL A 53 -3.95 5.67 0.57
CA VAL A 53 -4.77 6.10 1.71
C VAL A 53 -5.90 5.11 1.99
N ASP A 54 -6.54 4.53 0.96
CA ASP A 54 -7.61 3.55 1.14
C ASP A 54 -7.09 2.19 1.65
N GLU A 55 -5.84 1.84 1.37
CA GLU A 55 -5.18 0.68 1.99
C GLU A 55 -5.22 0.74 3.54
N LEU A 56 -5.20 1.95 4.15
CA LEU A 56 -5.37 2.12 5.61
C LEU A 56 -6.77 1.74 6.08
N THR A 57 -7.80 1.94 5.25
CA THR A 57 -9.17 1.50 5.53
C THR A 57 -9.21 -0.02 5.65
N HIS A 58 -8.60 -0.73 4.70
CA HIS A 58 -8.59 -2.20 4.69
C HIS A 58 -7.78 -2.79 5.83
N LYS A 59 -6.64 -2.18 6.15
CA LYS A 59 -5.88 -2.47 7.38
C LYS A 59 -6.77 -2.38 8.62
N ALA A 60 -7.50 -1.27 8.79
CA ALA A 60 -8.36 -1.06 9.94
C ALA A 60 -9.53 -2.06 10.00
N ILE A 61 -10.13 -2.44 8.86
CA ILE A 61 -11.19 -3.45 8.81
C ILE A 61 -10.67 -4.81 9.30
N ILE A 62 -9.48 -5.22 8.85
CA ILE A 62 -8.88 -6.48 9.28
C ILE A 62 -8.54 -6.44 10.78
N GLU A 63 -8.01 -5.32 11.28
CA GLU A 63 -7.69 -5.12 12.71
C GLU A 63 -8.91 -5.20 13.62
N GLN A 64 -10.08 -4.73 13.17
CA GLN A 64 -11.32 -4.85 13.95
C GLN A 64 -11.65 -6.30 14.31
N THR A 65 -11.25 -7.25 13.45
CA THR A 65 -11.52 -8.69 13.67
C THR A 65 -10.31 -9.41 14.26
N LEU A 66 -9.09 -9.03 13.86
CA LEU A 66 -7.85 -9.78 14.12
C LEU A 66 -6.83 -9.01 14.97
N SER A 67 -7.25 -7.99 15.74
CA SER A 67 -6.33 -7.19 16.58
C SER A 67 -5.48 -7.98 17.59
N GLN A 68 -5.93 -9.18 17.98
CA GLN A 68 -5.20 -10.07 18.89
C GLN A 68 -4.37 -11.15 18.17
N ASP A 69 -4.43 -11.20 16.84
CA ASP A 69 -3.62 -12.13 16.05
C ASP A 69 -2.14 -11.69 16.09
N PRO A 70 -1.19 -12.56 16.51
CA PRO A 70 0.22 -12.20 16.59
C PRO A 70 0.83 -11.77 15.25
N THR A 71 0.34 -12.32 14.13
CA THR A 71 0.77 -11.98 12.77
C THR A 71 0.38 -10.55 12.43
N VAL A 72 -0.88 -10.18 12.75
CA VAL A 72 -1.38 -8.80 12.56
C VAL A 72 -0.64 -7.82 13.47
N GLN A 73 -0.39 -8.17 14.73
CA GLN A 73 0.36 -7.30 15.65
C GLN A 73 1.80 -7.09 15.20
N GLY A 74 2.49 -8.15 14.76
CA GLY A 74 3.83 -8.08 14.21
C GLY A 74 3.89 -7.18 12.98
N ALA A 75 2.98 -7.39 12.04
CA ALA A 75 2.90 -6.58 10.83
C ALA A 75 2.57 -5.11 11.11
N ASN A 76 1.61 -4.85 12.00
CA ASN A 76 1.22 -3.49 12.40
C ASN A 76 2.39 -2.72 13.03
N SER A 77 3.26 -3.40 13.79
CA SER A 77 4.43 -2.77 14.41
C SER A 77 5.38 -2.16 13.38
N THR A 78 5.47 -2.74 12.18
CA THR A 78 6.26 -2.20 11.06
C THR A 78 5.48 -1.12 10.30
N LEU A 79 4.23 -1.43 9.94
CA LEU A 79 3.41 -0.54 9.09
C LEU A 79 3.10 0.78 9.78
N ALA A 80 2.48 0.73 10.96
CA ALA A 80 2.07 1.91 11.72
C ALA A 80 3.12 2.32 12.76
N GLY A 81 3.63 1.35 13.53
CA GLY A 81 4.61 1.64 14.60
C GLY A 81 5.96 2.13 14.08
N GLY A 82 6.44 1.54 13.01
CA GLY A 82 7.69 1.91 12.32
C GLY A 82 7.52 3.02 11.28
N GLY A 83 6.28 3.44 11.00
CA GLY A 83 5.98 4.52 10.06
C GLY A 83 6.15 4.17 8.58
N ALA A 84 6.37 2.90 8.22
CA ALA A 84 6.59 2.49 6.84
C ALA A 84 5.41 2.87 5.92
N PHE A 85 4.18 2.77 6.42
CA PHE A 85 2.97 3.12 5.66
C PHE A 85 2.88 4.63 5.41
N GLN A 86 3.06 5.43 6.47
CA GLN A 86 2.96 6.88 6.39
C GLN A 86 4.02 7.48 5.47
N ASP A 87 5.23 6.91 5.45
CA ASP A 87 6.30 7.34 4.55
C ASP A 87 5.90 7.23 3.07
N VAL A 88 5.15 6.18 2.68
CA VAL A 88 4.65 6.03 1.31
C VAL A 88 3.55 7.04 1.00
N VAL A 89 2.58 7.18 1.92
CA VAL A 89 1.47 8.15 1.83
C VAL A 89 2.03 9.56 1.59
N ASP A 90 2.99 9.99 2.40
CA ASP A 90 3.58 11.33 2.32
C ASP A 90 4.30 11.55 0.99
N LYS A 91 5.06 10.55 0.51
CA LYS A 91 5.81 10.67 -0.75
C LYS A 91 4.89 10.72 -1.97
N LEU A 92 3.82 9.92 -1.99
CA LEU A 92 2.79 9.97 -3.04
C LEU A 92 2.04 11.30 -3.02
N MET A 93 1.69 11.81 -1.83
CA MET A 93 1.10 13.14 -1.66
C MET A 93 2.01 14.21 -2.27
N ILE A 94 3.30 14.23 -1.89
CA ILE A 94 4.28 15.17 -2.41
C ILE A 94 4.36 15.11 -3.94
N MET A 95 4.40 13.91 -4.53
CA MET A 95 4.43 13.74 -5.99
C MET A 95 3.14 14.24 -6.67
N SER A 96 1.98 14.06 -6.05
CA SER A 96 0.72 14.58 -6.60
C SER A 96 0.68 16.13 -6.64
N MET A 97 1.36 16.78 -5.69
CA MET A 97 1.45 18.24 -5.61
C MET A 97 2.57 18.81 -6.50
N MET A 98 3.77 18.25 -6.38
CA MET A 98 5.00 18.76 -7.00
C MET A 98 5.24 18.20 -8.41
N GLY A 99 4.57 17.11 -8.78
CA GLY A 99 4.72 16.48 -10.09
C GLY A 99 6.10 15.84 -10.26
N ARG A 100 6.64 15.93 -11.48
CA ARG A 100 7.92 15.32 -11.86
C ARG A 100 9.11 15.88 -11.09
N ALA A 101 8.98 17.05 -10.46
CA ALA A 101 10.02 17.60 -9.57
C ALA A 101 10.30 16.73 -8.33
N ALA A 102 9.37 15.82 -7.98
CA ALA A 102 9.51 14.86 -6.89
C ALA A 102 9.59 13.41 -7.39
N MET A 103 9.87 13.16 -8.68
CA MET A 103 9.85 11.81 -9.26
C MET A 103 10.85 10.83 -8.62
N GLN A 104 11.94 11.34 -8.03
CA GLN A 104 12.92 10.54 -7.27
C GLN A 104 12.29 9.80 -6.09
N ASN A 105 11.12 10.23 -5.61
CA ASN A 105 10.40 9.53 -4.56
C ASN A 105 9.89 8.15 -5.00
N ILE A 106 9.76 7.88 -6.31
CA ILE A 106 9.40 6.53 -6.80
C ILE A 106 10.39 5.48 -6.30
N ASP A 107 11.70 5.75 -6.42
CA ASP A 107 12.73 4.81 -5.98
C ASP A 107 12.73 4.61 -4.46
N LEU A 108 12.47 5.67 -3.70
CA LEU A 108 12.35 5.61 -2.24
C LEU A 108 11.12 4.83 -1.81
N ILE A 109 9.98 5.04 -2.47
CA ILE A 109 8.76 4.27 -2.23
C ILE A 109 9.00 2.81 -2.55
N ASN A 110 9.63 2.48 -3.68
CA ASN A 110 9.92 1.09 -4.06
C ASN A 110 10.79 0.40 -3.00
N GLN A 111 11.87 1.05 -2.53
CA GLN A 111 12.70 0.50 -1.46
C GLN A 111 11.92 0.20 -0.18
N ASN A 112 11.05 1.11 0.24
CA ASN A 112 10.23 0.92 1.44
C ASN A 112 9.12 -0.13 1.21
N ARG A 113 8.36 -0.04 0.12
CA ARG A 113 7.23 -0.92 -0.16
C ARG A 113 7.64 -2.36 -0.35
N CYS A 114 8.71 -2.63 -1.11
CA CYS A 114 9.13 -4.00 -1.36
C CYS A 114 9.55 -4.74 -0.09
N VAL A 115 10.15 -4.03 0.86
CA VAL A 115 10.78 -4.61 2.06
C VAL A 115 9.87 -4.56 3.27
N ASN A 116 9.22 -3.42 3.51
CA ASN A 116 8.47 -3.17 4.74
C ASN A 116 6.97 -3.19 4.52
N VAL A 117 6.44 -2.63 3.43
CA VAL A 117 4.98 -2.49 3.31
C VAL A 117 4.34 -3.77 2.78
N LEU A 118 4.69 -4.20 1.57
CA LEU A 118 4.03 -5.30 0.88
C LEU A 118 4.14 -6.65 1.62
N PRO A 119 5.31 -7.06 2.17
CA PRO A 119 5.37 -8.30 2.96
C PRO A 119 4.51 -8.26 4.23
N ASN A 120 4.36 -7.08 4.85
CA ASN A 120 3.49 -6.95 6.02
C ASN A 120 2.01 -6.88 5.63
N ILE A 121 1.66 -6.39 4.44
CA ILE A 121 0.30 -6.54 3.89
C ILE A 121 0.00 -8.02 3.63
N ASP A 122 0.95 -8.77 3.05
CA ASP A 122 0.80 -10.22 2.85
C ASP A 122 0.52 -10.95 4.18
N ALA A 123 1.19 -10.54 5.26
CA ALA A 123 0.95 -11.06 6.61
C ALA A 123 -0.48 -10.77 7.10
N TYR A 124 -1.04 -9.58 6.83
CA TYR A 124 -2.45 -9.27 7.11
C TYR A 124 -3.40 -10.17 6.31
N MET A 125 -3.16 -10.32 5.00
CA MET A 125 -4.00 -11.15 4.12
C MET A 125 -3.96 -12.63 4.54
N ALA A 126 -2.77 -13.14 4.90
CA ALA A 126 -2.60 -14.49 5.40
C ALA A 126 -3.35 -14.73 6.73
N ALA A 127 -3.35 -13.74 7.64
CA ALA A 127 -4.06 -13.82 8.92
C ALA A 127 -5.58 -13.95 8.74
N THR A 128 -6.15 -13.46 7.63
CA THR A 128 -7.57 -13.68 7.31
C THR A 128 -7.86 -15.08 6.75
N GLY A 129 -6.84 -15.93 6.60
CA GLY A 129 -6.91 -17.21 5.89
C GLY A 129 -6.90 -17.09 4.37
N SER A 130 -6.66 -15.90 3.81
CA SER A 130 -6.56 -15.72 2.36
C SER A 130 -5.25 -16.27 1.81
N GLN A 131 -5.26 -16.68 0.53
CA GLN A 131 -4.06 -16.99 -0.25
C GLN A 131 -3.65 -15.80 -1.14
N SER A 132 -4.36 -14.69 -1.06
CA SER A 132 -4.04 -13.43 -1.72
C SER A 132 -2.71 -12.84 -1.24
N GLN A 133 -2.06 -12.10 -2.12
CA GLN A 133 -0.88 -11.30 -1.82
C GLN A 133 -1.04 -9.90 -2.39
N ALA A 134 -0.38 -8.92 -1.77
CA ALA A 134 -0.28 -7.57 -2.27
C ALA A 134 0.40 -7.56 -3.66
N VAL A 135 -0.12 -6.75 -4.57
CA VAL A 135 0.45 -6.66 -5.92
C VAL A 135 1.73 -5.85 -5.88
N ARG A 136 2.84 -6.45 -6.33
CA ARG A 136 4.18 -5.85 -6.29
C ARG A 136 4.48 -5.04 -7.55
N PRO A 137 5.19 -3.89 -7.46
CA PRO A 137 5.82 -3.30 -8.63
C PRO A 137 6.92 -4.24 -9.13
N ALA A 138 7.19 -4.22 -10.44
CA ALA A 138 8.11 -5.15 -11.10
C ALA A 138 9.55 -5.07 -10.56
N VAL A 139 9.90 -3.93 -9.97
CA VAL A 139 11.22 -3.72 -9.36
C VAL A 139 11.41 -4.48 -8.06
N CYS A 140 10.35 -4.89 -7.35
CA CYS A 140 10.50 -5.71 -6.14
C CYS A 140 11.07 -7.10 -6.42
N ASP A 141 10.91 -7.60 -7.64
CA ASP A 141 11.42 -8.92 -8.05
C ASP A 141 12.85 -8.83 -8.61
N GLN A 142 13.45 -7.63 -8.65
CA GLN A 142 14.79 -7.41 -9.17
C GLN A 142 15.83 -7.53 -8.05
N THR A 143 16.91 -8.27 -8.32
CA THR A 143 18.05 -8.38 -7.41
C THR A 143 18.66 -7.00 -7.16
N GLY A 144 18.60 -6.51 -5.92
CA GLY A 144 19.13 -5.19 -5.53
C GLY A 144 18.19 -4.36 -4.67
N ILE A 145 16.90 -4.69 -4.64
CA ILE A 145 16.00 -4.23 -3.57
C ILE A 145 16.07 -5.27 -2.45
N SER A 146 16.73 -4.92 -1.34
CA SER A 146 16.97 -5.85 -0.23
C SER A 146 15.68 -6.20 0.52
N GLY A 147 14.91 -7.14 -0.01
CA GLY A 147 13.75 -7.78 0.64
C GLY A 147 13.66 -9.23 0.19
N GLY A 148 14.65 -10.04 0.61
CA GLY A 148 14.65 -11.50 0.48
C GLY A 148 14.36 -12.17 1.81
#